data_AF-A0A9E4R8X1-F1
#
_entry.id   AF-A0A9E4R8X1-F1
#
_cell.length_a   1.000
_cell.length_b   1.000
_cell.length_c   1.000
_cell.angle_alpha   90.00
_cell.angle_beta   90.00
_cell.angle_gamma   90.00
#
_symmetry.space_group_name_H-M   'P 1'
#
loop_
_entity.id
_entity.type
_entity.pdbx_description
1 polymer ?
#
loop_
_entity_poly.entity_id
_entity_poly.type
_entity_poly.pdbx_seq_one_letter_code
_entity_poly.pdbx_strand_id
1 'polypeptide(L)'
;RRPSVALFGVGVLLNFLPIITNGGLMPITPETLLKTGDVPEDARIGEWVEGTKDVLLERDDTRLYFFSDRLTSDLSPSRAFSIGDVVLIVGAVVLLLDLLLPRPYRAPL
;
A
#
# COMPACT_ATOMS: atom_id res chain seq x y z
N ARG A 1 9.43 17.06 -16.95
CA ARG A 1 8.88 15.86 -16.26
C ARG A 1 8.33 16.33 -14.92
N ARG A 2 7.13 15.90 -14.50
CA ARG A 2 6.61 16.23 -13.17
C ARG A 2 7.11 15.17 -12.18
N PRO A 3 8.02 15.50 -11.25
CA PRO A 3 8.56 14.52 -10.31
C PRO A 3 7.45 13.91 -9.43
N SER A 4 6.38 14.66 -9.18
CA SER A 4 5.17 14.19 -8.51
C SER A 4 4.50 13.00 -9.19
N VAL A 5 4.39 13.00 -10.53
CA VAL A 5 3.81 11.87 -11.28
C VAL A 5 4.67 10.62 -11.14
N ALA A 6 6.00 10.78 -11.15
CA ALA A 6 6.91 9.66 -10.95
C ALA A 6 6.79 9.09 -9.52
N LEU A 7 6.74 9.95 -8.50
CA LEU A 7 6.58 9.52 -7.11
C LEU A 7 5.27 8.75 -6.89
N PHE A 8 4.16 9.28 -7.41
CA PHE A 8 2.86 8.59 -7.38
C PHE A 8 2.94 7.23 -8.10
N GLY A 9 3.52 7.20 -9.31
CA GLY A 9 3.67 5.97 -10.09
C GLY A 9 4.53 4.91 -9.38
N VAL A 10 5.58 5.31 -8.66
CA VAL A 10 6.38 4.39 -7.84
C VAL A 10 5.53 3.78 -6.72
N GLY A 11 4.71 4.57 -6.03
CA GLY A 11 3.78 4.05 -5.01
C GLY A 11 2.80 3.03 -5.58
N VAL A 12 2.23 3.31 -6.76
CA VAL A 12 1.36 2.35 -7.47
C VAL A 12 2.11 1.05 -7.78
N LEU A 13 3.33 1.14 -8.33
CA LEU A 13 4.11 -0.04 -8.68
C LEU A 13 4.49 -0.89 -7.46
N LEU A 14 4.82 -0.24 -6.34
CA LEU A 14 5.18 -0.94 -5.10
C LEU A 14 4.01 -1.75 -4.52
N ASN A 15 2.77 -1.32 -4.73
CA ASN A 15 1.57 -2.09 -4.37
C ASN A 15 1.17 -3.10 -5.44
N PHE A 16 1.25 -2.72 -6.72
CA PHE A 16 0.79 -3.56 -7.81
C PHE A 16 1.60 -4.85 -7.95
N LEU A 17 2.92 -4.80 -7.78
CA LEU A 17 3.79 -5.97 -7.91
C LEU A 17 3.48 -7.09 -6.89
N PRO A 18 3.39 -6.84 -5.56
CA PRO A 18 2.99 -7.88 -4.63
C PRO A 18 1.58 -8.40 -4.91
N ILE A 19 0.63 -7.54 -5.30
CA ILE A 19 -0.73 -7.97 -5.66
C ILE A 19 -0.72 -8.99 -6.80
N ILE A 20 -0.11 -8.67 -7.95
CA ILE A 20 -0.15 -9.56 -9.12
C ILE A 20 0.67 -10.83 -8.92
N THR A 21 1.75 -10.77 -8.14
CA THR A 21 2.63 -11.93 -7.93
C THR A 21 2.03 -12.94 -6.96
N ASN A 22 1.05 -12.55 -6.15
CA ASN A 22 0.37 -13.39 -5.15
C ASN A 22 -1.11 -13.67 -5.47
N GLY A 23 -1.50 -13.64 -6.74
CA GLY A 23 -2.85 -14.08 -7.16
C GLY A 23 -3.91 -12.99 -7.22
N GLY A 24 -3.50 -11.71 -7.19
CA GLY A 24 -4.40 -10.57 -7.44
C GLY A 24 -4.94 -9.89 -6.18
N LEU A 25 -4.52 -10.33 -4.99
CA LEU A 25 -4.83 -9.71 -3.70
C LEU A 25 -3.53 -9.33 -2.98
N MET A 26 -3.63 -8.36 -2.08
CA MET A 26 -2.47 -7.92 -1.30
C MET A 26 -2.16 -8.95 -0.21
N PRO A 27 -0.93 -9.45 -0.07
CA PRO A 27 -0.64 -10.40 0.99
C PRO A 27 -0.62 -9.75 2.37
N ILE A 28 -1.21 -10.43 3.35
CA ILE A 28 -1.03 -10.16 4.77
C ILE A 28 -0.66 -11.47 5.49
N THR A 29 0.25 -11.40 6.46
CA THR A 29 0.63 -12.60 7.24
C THR A 29 -0.18 -12.72 8.51
N PRO A 30 -0.34 -13.94 9.09
CA PRO A 30 -1.05 -14.13 10.35
C PRO A 30 -0.55 -13.23 11.47
N GLU A 31 0.77 -13.03 11.59
CA GLU A 31 1.36 -12.19 12.64
C GLU A 31 1.06 -10.71 12.44
N THR A 32 0.87 -10.28 11.19
CA THR A 32 0.47 -8.89 10.90
C THR A 32 -1.02 -8.72 11.16
N LEU A 33 -1.84 -9.66 10.69
CA LEU A 33 -3.28 -9.64 10.91
C LEU A 33 -3.61 -9.63 12.40
N LEU A 34 -2.95 -10.47 13.22
CA LEU A 34 -3.13 -10.47 14.68
C LEU A 34 -2.82 -9.12 15.34
N LYS A 35 -1.84 -8.36 14.82
CA LYS A 35 -1.49 -7.04 15.34
C LYS A 35 -2.54 -5.96 15.03
N THR A 36 -3.41 -6.18 14.05
CA THR A 36 -4.53 -5.26 13.77
C THR A 36 -5.61 -5.29 14.86
N GLY A 37 -5.64 -6.36 15.66
CA GLY A 37 -6.66 -6.59 16.69
C GLY A 37 -8.05 -6.91 16.13
N ASP A 38 -8.18 -7.10 14.81
CA ASP A 38 -9.43 -7.35 14.11
C ASP A 38 -9.26 -8.57 13.17
N VAL A 39 -9.24 -9.76 13.78
CA VAL A 39 -9.06 -11.02 13.06
C VAL A 39 -10.42 -11.66 12.83
N PRO A 40 -10.88 -11.82 11.58
CA PRO A 40 -12.12 -12.53 11.29
C PRO A 40 -12.09 -13.97 11.83
N GLU A 41 -13.20 -14.46 12.38
CA GLU A 41 -13.28 -15.80 12.97
C GLU A 41 -13.03 -16.92 11.94
N ASP A 42 -13.30 -16.65 10.67
CA ASP A 42 -13.18 -17.55 9.54
C ASP A 42 -11.90 -17.33 8.72
N ALA A 43 -10.98 -16.48 9.16
CA ALA A 43 -9.73 -16.21 8.45
C ALA A 43 -8.90 -17.49 8.27
N ARG A 44 -8.58 -17.83 7.01
CA ARG A 44 -7.86 -19.04 6.62
C ARG A 44 -6.70 -18.73 5.70
N ILE A 45 -5.60 -19.46 5.89
CA ILE A 45 -4.43 -19.38 4.99
C ILE A 45 -4.87 -19.70 3.56
N GLY A 46 -4.44 -18.88 2.60
CA GLY A 46 -4.76 -19.00 1.18
C GLY A 46 -6.09 -18.35 0.78
N GLU A 47 -6.87 -17.84 1.73
CA GLU A 47 -8.17 -17.23 1.48
C GLU A 47 -8.13 -15.71 1.64
N TRP A 48 -9.11 -15.06 1.01
CA TRP A 48 -9.37 -13.63 1.20
C TRP A 48 -9.77 -13.36 2.66
N VAL A 49 -9.26 -12.28 3.23
CA VAL A 49 -9.63 -11.85 4.58
C VAL A 49 -10.88 -10.97 4.48
N GLU A 50 -11.96 -11.42 5.10
CA GLU A 50 -13.23 -10.69 5.03
C GLU A 50 -13.09 -9.24 5.52
N GLY A 51 -13.65 -8.31 4.74
CA GLY A 51 -13.62 -6.87 5.07
C GLY A 51 -12.32 -6.15 4.71
N THR A 52 -11.33 -6.83 4.13
CA THR A 52 -10.06 -6.21 3.73
C THR A 52 -9.75 -6.38 2.24
N LYS A 53 -8.63 -5.82 1.79
CA LYS A 53 -8.09 -5.97 0.43
C LYS A 53 -7.11 -7.15 0.32
N ASP A 54 -7.02 -7.97 1.36
CA ASP A 54 -5.89 -8.84 1.58
C ASP A 54 -6.21 -10.34 1.42
N VAL A 55 -5.18 -11.12 1.08
CA VAL A 55 -5.16 -12.57 1.15
C VAL A 55 -4.24 -12.98 2.29
N LEU A 56 -4.71 -13.89 3.15
CA LEU A 56 -3.92 -14.37 4.27
C LEU A 56 -2.92 -15.41 3.76
N LEU A 57 -1.63 -15.12 3.82
CA LEU A 57 -0.57 -16.03 3.37
C LEU A 57 0.48 -16.22 4.45
N GLU A 58 1.05 -17.42 4.50
CA GLU A 58 2.26 -17.64 5.27
C GLU A 58 3.40 -16.79 4.71
N ARG A 59 4.33 -16.40 5.58
CA ARG A 59 5.44 -15.54 5.18
C ARG A 59 6.28 -16.16 4.07
N ASP A 60 6.49 -17.47 4.13
CA ASP A 60 7.33 -18.20 3.16
C ASP A 60 6.64 -18.36 1.79
N ASP A 61 5.31 -18.30 1.77
CA ASP A 61 4.51 -18.31 0.54
C ASP A 61 4.30 -16.91 -0.06
N THR A 62 4.66 -15.86 0.69
CA THR A 62 4.46 -14.47 0.27
C THR A 62 5.59 -13.99 -0.64
N ARG A 63 5.29 -13.86 -1.94
CA ARG A 63 6.20 -13.20 -2.88
C ARG A 63 6.25 -11.71 -2.60
N LEU A 64 7.44 -11.13 -2.68
CA LEU A 64 7.64 -9.69 -2.41
C LEU A 64 7.15 -9.26 -1.02
N TYR A 65 7.28 -10.13 0.00
CA TYR A 65 6.87 -9.89 1.40
C TYR A 65 7.26 -8.51 1.96
N PHE A 66 8.41 -7.97 1.58
CA PHE A 66 8.84 -6.65 2.06
C PHE A 66 7.89 -5.51 1.63
N PHE A 67 7.19 -5.69 0.52
CA PHE A 67 6.23 -4.73 -0.05
C PHE A 67 4.77 -5.08 0.28
N SER A 68 4.50 -6.15 1.03
CA SER A 68 3.15 -6.54 1.41
C SER A 68 2.62 -5.69 2.58
N ASP A 69 1.38 -5.94 3.00
CA ASP A 69 0.79 -5.29 4.17
C ASP A 69 1.40 -5.91 5.43
N ARG A 70 2.52 -5.34 5.88
CA ARG A 70 3.31 -5.80 7.04
C ARG A 70 3.53 -4.74 8.10
N LEU A 71 3.11 -3.50 7.83
CA LEU A 71 3.16 -2.39 8.77
C LEU A 71 1.79 -2.25 9.42
N THR A 72 1.76 -1.94 10.71
CA THR A 72 0.52 -1.73 11.45
C THR A 72 0.51 -0.38 12.14
N SER A 73 -0.65 0.28 12.14
CA SER A 73 -0.85 1.55 12.85
C SER A 73 -2.34 1.82 13.06
N ASP A 74 -2.69 2.32 14.24
CA ASP A 74 -4.04 2.76 14.56
C ASP A 74 -4.50 3.99 13.76
N LEU A 75 -3.56 4.66 13.07
CA LEU A 75 -3.85 5.79 12.20
C LEU A 75 -4.31 5.36 10.80
N SER A 76 -4.14 4.08 10.43
CA SER A 76 -4.60 3.54 9.14
C SER A 76 -6.03 3.00 9.27
N PRO A 77 -6.95 3.31 8.34
CA PRO A 77 -8.31 2.76 8.36
C PRO A 77 -8.36 1.22 8.36
N SER A 78 -7.44 0.58 7.64
CA SER A 78 -7.30 -0.89 7.56
C SER A 78 -6.42 -1.48 8.67
N ARG A 79 -5.81 -0.64 9.51
CA ARG A 79 -4.82 -0.96 10.56
C ARG A 79 -3.55 -1.70 10.12
N ALA A 80 -3.57 -2.37 8.98
CA ALA A 80 -2.41 -2.86 8.23
C ALA A 80 -2.24 -2.04 6.94
N PHE A 81 -1.00 -1.83 6.52
CA PHE A 81 -0.65 -1.11 5.29
C PHE A 81 0.76 -1.49 4.82
N SER A 82 1.07 -1.14 3.58
CA SER A 82 2.37 -1.38 2.95
C SER A 82 3.25 -0.12 2.90
N ILE A 83 4.54 -0.31 2.61
CA ILE A 83 5.41 0.83 2.25
C ILE A 83 4.96 1.48 0.93
N GLY A 84 4.32 0.71 0.04
CA GLY A 84 3.71 1.22 -1.18
C GLY A 84 2.58 2.21 -0.89
N ASP A 85 1.75 1.94 0.11
CA ASP A 85 0.66 2.84 0.53
C ASP A 85 1.20 4.19 1.00
N VAL A 86 2.28 4.19 1.80
CA VAL A 86 2.94 5.42 2.26
C VAL A 86 3.45 6.23 1.06
N VAL A 87 4.17 5.59 0.14
CA VAL A 87 4.72 6.26 -1.04
C VAL A 87 3.59 6.76 -1.95
N LEU A 88 2.52 5.98 -2.10
CA LEU A 88 1.36 6.32 -2.92
C LEU A 88 0.62 7.54 -2.36
N ILE A 89 0.36 7.58 -1.05
CA ILE A 89 -0.31 8.72 -0.39
C ILE A 89 0.56 9.98 -0.50
N VAL A 90 1.85 9.88 -0.19
CA VAL A 90 2.78 11.03 -0.33
C VAL A 90 2.82 11.51 -1.78
N GLY A 91 2.96 10.58 -2.73
CA GLY A 91 2.95 10.89 -4.15
C GLY A 91 1.65 11.57 -4.60
N ALA A 92 0.50 11.10 -4.11
CA ALA A 92 -0.81 11.69 -4.41
C ALA A 92 -0.93 13.11 -3.86
N VAL A 93 -0.51 13.35 -2.62
CA VAL A 93 -0.51 14.68 -2.00
C VAL A 93 0.39 15.63 -2.80
N VAL A 94 1.62 15.23 -3.10
CA VAL A 94 2.55 16.08 -3.87
C VAL A 94 2.02 16.34 -5.28
N LEU A 95 1.41 15.35 -5.93
CA LEU A 95 0.78 15.51 -7.24
C LEU A 95 -0.40 16.47 -7.20
N LEU A 96 -1.25 16.39 -6.17
CA LEU A 96 -2.36 17.32 -5.99
C LEU A 96 -1.85 18.75 -5.75
N LEU A 97 -0.83 18.94 -4.92
CA LEU A 97 -0.23 20.26 -4.69
C LEU A 97 0.39 20.82 -5.97
N ASP A 98 1.10 20.00 -6.75
CA ASP A 98 1.66 20.38 -8.06
C ASP A 98 0.59 20.78 -9.10
N LEU A 99 -0.63 20.25 -8.95
CA LEU A 99 -1.77 20.54 -9.82
C LEU A 99 -2.54 21.78 -9.37
N LEU A 100 -2.72 21.94 -8.07
CA LEU A 100 -3.56 22.98 -7.46
C LEU A 100 -2.82 24.29 -7.21
N LEU A 101 -1.52 24.23 -6.91
CA LEU A 101 -0.75 25.43 -6.62
C LEU A 101 -0.32 26.13 -7.91
N PRO A 102 -0.54 27.45 -8.03
CA PRO A 102 -0.02 28.22 -9.14
C PRO A 102 1.51 28.13 -9.13
N ARG A 103 2.10 27.78 -10.27
CA ARG A 103 3.56 27.81 -10.38
C ARG A 103 4.02 29.25 -10.22
N PRO A 104 4.97 29.55 -9.32
CA PRO A 104 5.50 30.90 -9.21
C PRO A 104 6.04 31.30 -10.58
N TYR A 105 5.54 32.42 -11.11
CA TYR A 105 6.02 32.99 -12.35
C TYR A 105 7.51 33.26 -12.21
N ARG A 106 8.36 32.41 -12.82
CA ARG A 106 9.78 32.71 -12.97
C ARG A 106 9.89 33.69 -14.13
N ALA A 107 10.10 34.97 -13.81
CA ALA A 107 10.48 35.95 -14.81
C ALA A 107 11.75 35.43 -15.53
N PRO A 108 11.81 35.48 -16.87
CA PRO A 108 13.05 35.23 -17.59
C PRO A 108 14.09 36.28 -17.16
N LEU A 109 15.28 35.80 -16.78
CA LEU A 109 16.46 36.62 -16.53
C LEU A 109 16.99 37.21 -17.85
#